data_AF-A0A832N1Z7-F1
#
_entry.id   AF-A0A832N1Z7-F1
#
_cell.length_a   1.000
_cell.length_b   1.000
_cell.length_c   1.000
_cell.angle_alpha   90.00
_cell.angle_beta   90.00
_cell.angle_gamma   90.00
#
_symmetry.space_group_name_H-M   'P 1'
#
loop_
_entity.id
_entity.type
_entity.pdbx_description
1 polymer ?
#
loop_
_entity_poly.entity_id
_entity_poly.type
_entity_poly.pdbx_seq_one_letter_code
_entity_poly.pdbx_strand_id
1 'polypeptide(L)'
;MATFDLEPNAMYDFNIIVPKSNGSDRLVVSATRFTTSRYAGPEALMNDLGYSVDAQNPYRPDDIILPIGATLPDGAAETSDSLMDDLLREMQADTLPLPDNRPLSYAVWRQDGAGWLLEGLLIDSLETLNRSGAVQTSAGSEITTRCAIDHLTIAGNVFSVLRANANWTRVFLKPAAPVSLSEGKHDMTLVFETSDGALSGRKSISHLPGIIEREGL
;
A
#
# COMPACT_ATOMS: atom_id res chain seq x y z
N MET A 1 3.85 23.00 -25.72
CA MET A 1 3.29 22.32 -24.55
C MET A 1 3.70 23.14 -23.33
N ALA A 2 2.75 23.55 -22.49
CA ALA A 2 3.06 24.30 -21.27
C ALA A 2 3.20 23.29 -20.12
N THR A 3 4.22 23.47 -19.29
CA THR A 3 4.46 22.68 -18.07
C THR A 3 4.25 23.61 -16.89
N PHE A 4 3.55 23.11 -15.86
CA PHE A 4 3.28 23.85 -14.64
C PHE A 4 3.70 22.98 -13.46
N ASP A 5 4.42 23.57 -12.51
CA ASP A 5 4.74 22.91 -11.26
C ASP A 5 3.49 22.95 -10.37
N LEU A 6 3.07 21.77 -9.89
CA LEU A 6 1.91 21.62 -9.02
C LEU A 6 2.39 21.19 -7.63
N GLU A 7 1.95 21.92 -6.61
CA GLU A 7 2.13 21.54 -5.21
C GLU A 7 1.51 20.16 -4.93
N PRO A 8 2.17 19.29 -4.15
CA PRO A 8 1.62 18.01 -3.69
C PRO A 8 0.39 18.18 -2.80
N ASN A 9 -0.57 17.24 -2.87
CA ASN A 9 -1.80 17.22 -2.06
C ASN A 9 -2.61 18.53 -2.11
N ALA A 10 -2.56 19.23 -3.24
CA ALA A 10 -3.25 20.49 -3.45
C ALA A 10 -4.38 20.32 -4.48
N MET A 11 -5.45 21.07 -4.26
CA MET A 11 -6.64 21.05 -5.11
C MET A 11 -6.56 22.17 -6.14
N TYR A 12 -6.73 21.83 -7.41
CA TYR A 12 -6.68 22.75 -8.54
C TYR A 12 -7.99 22.71 -9.33
N ASP A 13 -8.38 23.88 -9.86
CA ASP A 13 -9.44 23.99 -10.85
C ASP A 13 -8.80 24.14 -12.25
N PHE A 14 -9.05 23.17 -13.12
CA PHE A 14 -8.62 23.19 -14.51
C PHE A 14 -9.77 23.62 -15.41
N ASN A 15 -9.61 24.76 -16.07
CA ASN A 15 -10.60 25.32 -16.98
C ASN A 15 -10.06 25.37 -18.41
N ILE A 16 -10.76 24.73 -19.34
CA ILE A 16 -10.55 24.92 -20.77
C ILE A 16 -11.40 26.11 -21.19
N ILE A 17 -10.73 27.17 -21.65
CA ILE A 17 -11.35 28.42 -22.05
C ILE A 17 -11.13 28.64 -23.55
N VAL A 18 -12.21 28.85 -24.30
CA VAL A 18 -12.16 29.10 -25.74
C VAL A 18 -12.53 30.57 -26.01
N PRO A 19 -11.69 31.31 -26.75
CA PRO A 19 -12.05 32.66 -27.18
C PRO A 19 -13.17 32.59 -28.22
N LYS A 20 -14.20 33.44 -28.09
CA LYS A 20 -15.26 33.52 -29.09
C LYS A 20 -14.77 34.28 -30.32
N SER A 21 -15.14 33.80 -31.50
CA SER A 21 -14.74 34.41 -32.79
C SER A 21 -15.26 35.83 -33.00
N ASN A 22 -16.32 36.23 -32.29
CA ASN A 22 -16.92 37.56 -32.36
C ASN A 22 -16.25 38.59 -31.41
N GLY A 23 -15.14 38.23 -30.74
CA GLY A 23 -14.43 39.14 -29.83
C GLY A 23 -15.12 39.41 -28.49
N SER A 24 -16.27 38.77 -28.22
CA SER A 24 -16.94 38.83 -26.92
C SER A 24 -16.27 37.93 -25.88
N ASP A 25 -16.73 38.02 -24.63
CA ASP A 25 -16.13 37.31 -23.49
C ASP A 25 -15.94 35.81 -23.74
N ARG A 26 -14.79 35.32 -23.29
CA ARG A 26 -14.35 33.93 -23.42
C ARG A 26 -15.36 32.97 -22.78
N LEU A 27 -15.50 31.78 -23.35
CA LEU A 27 -16.39 30.75 -22.82
C LEU A 27 -15.57 29.65 -22.14
N VAL A 28 -15.95 29.26 -20.92
CA VAL A 28 -15.47 28.03 -20.29
C VAL A 28 -16.19 26.85 -20.95
N VAL A 29 -15.44 26.00 -21.66
CA VAL A 29 -16.00 24.82 -22.35
C VAL A 29 -15.87 23.55 -21.54
N SER A 30 -14.95 23.53 -20.58
CA SER A 30 -14.80 22.45 -19.61
C SER A 30 -14.18 23.01 -18.35
N ALA A 31 -14.67 22.54 -17.20
CA ALA A 31 -14.11 22.82 -15.90
C ALA A 31 -14.04 21.49 -15.16
N THR A 32 -12.87 21.14 -14.65
CA THR A 32 -12.70 19.99 -13.77
C THR A 32 -11.85 20.38 -12.59
N ARG A 33 -12.09 19.70 -11.48
CA ARG A 33 -11.31 19.86 -10.26
C ARG A 33 -10.53 18.58 -10.05
N PHE A 34 -9.27 18.73 -9.67
CA PHE A 34 -8.43 17.59 -9.34
C PHE A 34 -7.55 17.90 -8.14
N THR A 35 -7.19 16.87 -7.40
CA THR A 35 -6.23 16.94 -6.30
C THR A 35 -4.97 16.22 -6.74
N THR A 36 -3.81 16.84 -6.53
CA THR A 36 -2.52 16.19 -6.77
C THR A 36 -2.22 15.15 -5.71
N SER A 37 -1.47 14.12 -6.07
CA SER A 37 -0.95 13.16 -5.09
C SER A 37 0.03 13.86 -4.14
N ARG A 38 0.13 13.35 -2.91
CA ARG A 38 1.20 13.61 -1.94
C ARG A 38 2.56 13.15 -2.48
N TYR A 39 2.56 12.13 -3.32
CA TYR A 39 3.78 11.47 -3.79
C TYR A 39 4.06 11.85 -5.24
N ALA A 40 5.30 12.26 -5.52
CA ALA A 40 5.76 12.58 -6.87
C ALA A 40 5.69 11.36 -7.81
N GLY A 41 5.80 10.13 -7.28
CA GLY A 41 5.72 8.90 -8.04
C GLY A 41 5.69 7.65 -7.14
N PRO A 42 5.69 6.45 -7.75
CA PRO A 42 5.64 5.17 -7.03
C PRO A 42 6.79 4.97 -6.04
N GLU A 43 7.99 5.46 -6.37
CA GLU A 43 9.16 5.41 -5.49
C GLU A 43 8.97 6.23 -4.20
N ALA A 44 8.42 7.44 -4.32
CA ALA A 44 8.11 8.27 -3.16
C ALA A 44 7.02 7.63 -2.27
N LEU A 45 6.02 6.98 -2.87
CA LEU A 45 5.02 6.21 -2.14
C LEU A 45 5.66 5.01 -1.42
N MET A 46 6.49 4.21 -2.10
CA MET A 46 7.20 3.06 -1.52
C MET A 46 8.06 3.46 -0.31
N ASN A 47 8.82 4.55 -0.45
CA ASN A 47 9.66 5.08 0.61
C ASN A 47 8.82 5.56 1.81
N ASP A 48 7.69 6.23 1.57
CA ASP A 48 6.79 6.69 2.66
C ASP A 48 6.16 5.52 3.42
N LEU A 49 5.80 4.42 2.73
CA LEU A 49 5.38 3.15 3.37
C LEU A 49 6.47 2.51 4.25
N GLY A 50 7.68 3.07 4.22
CA GLY A 50 8.84 2.61 4.98
C GLY A 50 9.60 1.49 4.29
N TYR A 51 9.39 1.27 2.98
CA TYR A 51 10.15 0.31 2.18
C TYR A 51 11.17 1.08 1.34
N SER A 52 12.45 1.02 1.72
CA SER A 52 13.48 1.79 1.01
C SER A 52 13.95 1.06 -0.24
N VAL A 53 14.03 1.79 -1.35
CA VAL A 53 14.45 1.26 -2.66
C VAL A 53 15.98 1.05 -2.73
N ASP A 54 16.76 1.91 -2.08
CA ASP A 54 18.23 1.88 -2.14
C ASP A 54 18.85 0.97 -1.08
N ALA A 55 18.35 1.04 0.15
CA ALA A 55 18.87 0.32 1.30
C ALA A 55 17.73 -0.37 2.06
N GLN A 56 18.05 -1.34 2.91
CA GLN A 56 17.03 -1.92 3.77
C GLN A 56 16.65 -0.93 4.86
N ASN A 57 15.36 -0.63 5.01
CA ASN A 57 14.88 0.14 6.15
C ASN A 57 14.93 -0.72 7.42
N PRO A 58 15.68 -0.32 8.48
CA PRO A 58 15.84 -1.12 9.68
C PRO A 58 14.60 -1.12 10.60
N TYR A 59 13.64 -0.23 10.38
CA TYR A 59 12.42 -0.18 11.18
C TYR A 59 11.48 -1.32 10.79
N ARG A 60 11.09 -2.13 11.77
CA ARG A 60 10.13 -3.23 11.61
C ARG A 60 8.68 -2.73 11.50
N PRO A 61 7.76 -3.54 10.96
CA PRO A 61 6.32 -3.35 11.17
C PRO A 61 5.95 -3.41 12.66
N ASP A 62 4.82 -2.77 12.99
CA ASP A 62 4.13 -3.03 14.26
C ASP A 62 3.54 -4.45 14.25
N ASP A 63 3.08 -4.96 15.39
CA ASP A 63 2.60 -6.33 15.50
C ASP A 63 1.10 -6.39 15.80
N ILE A 64 0.39 -7.31 15.14
CA ILE A 64 -0.94 -7.79 15.51
C ILE A 64 -0.77 -9.25 15.94
N ILE A 65 -1.20 -9.56 17.16
CA ILE A 65 -1.20 -10.95 17.66
C ILE A 65 -2.60 -11.50 17.52
N LEU A 66 -2.75 -12.56 16.73
CA LEU A 66 -4.05 -13.22 16.54
C LEU A 66 -4.53 -13.86 17.84
N PRO A 67 -5.82 -13.71 18.18
CA PRO A 67 -6.38 -14.45 19.30
C PRO A 67 -6.38 -15.96 19.01
N ILE A 68 -6.38 -16.75 20.08
CA ILE A 68 -6.47 -18.22 19.97
C ILE A 68 -7.78 -18.58 19.24
N GLY A 69 -7.66 -19.39 18.18
CA GLY A 69 -8.80 -19.83 17.37
C GLY A 69 -9.17 -18.90 16.21
N ALA A 70 -8.49 -17.76 16.02
CA ALA A 70 -8.74 -16.88 14.89
C ALA A 70 -8.59 -17.63 13.56
N THR A 71 -9.56 -17.47 12.65
CA THR A 71 -9.56 -18.09 11.34
C THR A 71 -9.51 -17.01 10.27
N LEU A 72 -8.31 -16.76 9.73
CA LEU A 72 -8.16 -15.81 8.64
C LEU A 72 -8.78 -16.36 7.35
N PRO A 73 -9.40 -15.50 6.52
CA PRO A 73 -9.96 -15.91 5.25
C PRO A 73 -8.89 -16.53 4.34
N ASP A 74 -9.36 -17.36 3.40
CA ASP A 74 -8.59 -17.96 2.31
C ASP A 74 -9.31 -17.71 0.98
N GLY A 75 -8.60 -17.97 -0.12
CA GLY A 75 -9.16 -17.89 -1.46
C GLY A 75 -8.58 -16.74 -2.29
N ALA A 76 -9.36 -16.27 -3.26
CA ALA A 76 -8.93 -15.23 -4.18
C ALA A 76 -8.86 -13.86 -3.51
N ALA A 77 -8.07 -12.97 -4.12
CA ALA A 77 -8.03 -11.56 -3.77
C ALA A 77 -9.41 -10.92 -3.97
N GLU A 78 -9.91 -10.21 -2.97
CA GLU A 78 -11.19 -9.51 -3.05
C GLU A 78 -11.09 -8.07 -2.52
N THR A 79 -11.70 -7.15 -3.24
CA THR A 79 -11.82 -5.74 -2.85
C THR A 79 -13.22 -5.49 -2.29
N SER A 80 -13.32 -5.26 -0.99
CA SER A 80 -14.58 -4.94 -0.32
C SER A 80 -14.33 -4.36 1.08
N ASP A 81 -14.98 -3.24 1.39
CA ASP A 81 -14.89 -2.63 2.72
C ASP A 81 -15.46 -3.57 3.79
N SER A 82 -16.60 -4.23 3.53
CA SER A 82 -17.20 -5.14 4.50
C SER A 82 -16.32 -6.37 4.77
N LEU A 83 -15.66 -6.92 3.75
CA LEU A 83 -14.76 -8.06 3.93
C LEU A 83 -13.46 -7.64 4.64
N MET A 84 -13.00 -6.41 4.43
CA MET A 84 -11.87 -5.85 5.19
C MET A 84 -12.26 -5.65 6.66
N ASP A 85 -13.45 -5.12 6.95
CA ASP A 85 -13.95 -4.94 8.31
C ASP A 85 -14.12 -6.27 9.05
N ASP A 86 -14.64 -7.31 8.37
CA ASP A 86 -14.76 -8.65 8.94
C ASP A 86 -13.38 -9.27 9.22
N LEU A 87 -12.42 -9.09 8.32
CA LEU A 87 -11.02 -9.50 8.54
C LEU A 87 -10.42 -8.80 9.76
N LEU A 88 -10.59 -7.47 9.88
CA LEU A 88 -10.08 -6.71 11.03
C LEU A 88 -10.72 -7.18 12.34
N ARG A 89 -12.04 -7.47 12.33
CA ARG A 89 -12.75 -8.00 13.51
C ARG A 89 -12.21 -9.37 13.94
N GLU A 90 -11.94 -10.25 12.98
CA GLU A 90 -11.36 -11.58 13.27
C GLU A 90 -9.96 -11.47 13.90
N MET A 91 -9.18 -10.48 13.47
CA MET A 91 -7.87 -10.17 14.07
C MET A 91 -7.96 -9.37 15.38
N GLN A 92 -9.16 -9.00 15.85
CA GLN A 92 -9.40 -8.05 16.95
C GLN A 92 -8.69 -6.69 16.75
N ALA A 93 -8.63 -6.28 15.48
CA ALA A 93 -7.96 -5.09 14.99
C ALA A 93 -8.95 -4.06 14.39
N ASP A 94 -10.25 -4.23 14.63
CA ASP A 94 -11.33 -3.34 14.15
C ASP A 94 -11.29 -1.94 14.79
N THR A 95 -10.58 -1.81 15.91
CA THR A 95 -10.32 -0.52 16.57
C THR A 95 -9.02 0.16 16.11
N LEU A 96 -8.27 -0.45 15.17
CA LEU A 96 -7.07 0.18 14.63
C LEU A 96 -7.42 1.52 13.97
N PRO A 97 -6.76 2.62 14.38
CA PRO A 97 -7.00 3.91 13.74
C PRO A 97 -6.63 3.83 12.26
N LEU A 98 -7.37 4.58 11.44
CA LEU A 98 -6.93 4.85 10.08
C LEU A 98 -5.67 5.73 10.12
N PRO A 99 -4.74 5.57 9.15
CA PRO A 99 -3.56 6.42 9.06
C PRO A 99 -3.97 7.88 8.85
N ASP A 100 -3.42 8.80 9.64
CA ASP A 100 -3.77 10.24 9.59
C ASP A 100 -2.67 11.08 8.92
N ASN A 101 -1.41 10.83 9.27
CA ASN A 101 -0.25 11.62 8.83
C ASN A 101 0.90 10.76 8.29
N ARG A 102 0.88 9.45 8.53
CA ARG A 102 1.88 8.50 8.05
C ARG A 102 1.22 7.15 7.74
N PRO A 103 1.74 6.39 6.79
CA PRO A 103 1.31 5.02 6.57
C PRO A 103 1.70 4.12 7.75
N LEU A 104 0.99 3.02 7.91
CA LEU A 104 1.21 2.03 8.96
C LEU A 104 1.37 0.65 8.33
N SER A 105 2.15 -0.21 8.96
CA SER A 105 2.32 -1.59 8.52
C SER A 105 2.35 -2.50 9.73
N TYR A 106 1.60 -3.58 9.69
CA TYR A 106 1.49 -4.54 10.78
C TYR A 106 1.84 -5.95 10.31
N ALA A 107 2.72 -6.62 11.04
CA ALA A 107 2.95 -8.05 10.92
C ALA A 107 1.93 -8.80 11.77
N VAL A 108 1.19 -9.72 11.14
CA VAL A 108 0.14 -10.51 11.80
C VAL A 108 0.73 -11.84 12.22
N TRP A 109 0.80 -12.08 13.52
CA TRP A 109 1.45 -13.24 14.11
C TRP A 109 0.45 -14.15 14.80
N ARG A 110 0.68 -15.46 14.73
CA ARG A 110 0.02 -16.48 15.54
C ARG A 110 1.04 -17.19 16.41
N GLN A 111 0.69 -17.41 17.67
CA GLN A 111 1.45 -18.30 18.54
C GLN A 111 1.12 -19.76 18.20
N ASP A 112 2.14 -20.58 17.97
CA ASP A 112 2.01 -22.02 17.71
C ASP A 112 2.93 -22.79 18.68
N GLY A 113 2.34 -23.31 19.76
CA GLY A 113 3.08 -23.88 20.88
C GLY A 113 4.05 -22.86 21.50
N ALA A 114 5.35 -23.15 21.44
CA ALA A 114 6.42 -22.24 21.89
C ALA A 114 6.95 -21.33 20.75
N GLY A 115 6.47 -21.52 19.52
CA GLY A 115 6.92 -20.77 18.35
C GLY A 115 5.92 -19.71 17.89
N TRP A 116 6.33 -18.99 16.86
CA TRP A 116 5.54 -17.94 16.22
C TRP A 116 5.49 -18.17 14.71
N LEU A 117 4.30 -17.98 14.15
CA LEU A 117 4.04 -18.07 12.72
C LEU A 117 3.56 -16.71 12.22
N LEU A 118 4.12 -16.27 11.10
CA LEU A 118 3.68 -15.09 10.39
C LEU A 118 2.53 -15.49 9.45
N GLU A 119 1.37 -14.87 9.68
CA GLU A 119 0.11 -15.16 9.00
C GLU A 119 -0.21 -14.14 7.90
N GLY A 120 0.40 -12.96 7.94
CA GLY A 120 0.21 -11.96 6.90
C GLY A 120 0.75 -10.59 7.28
N LEU A 121 0.58 -9.64 6.37
CA LEU A 121 0.91 -8.23 6.57
C LEU A 121 -0.30 -7.37 6.25
N LEU A 122 -0.65 -6.46 7.15
CA LEU A 122 -1.59 -5.37 6.91
C LEU A 122 -0.80 -4.10 6.56
N ILE A 123 -1.10 -3.49 5.42
CA ILE A 123 -0.49 -2.23 4.99
C ILE A 123 -1.59 -1.17 4.87
N ASP A 124 -1.37 -0.07 5.58
CA ASP A 124 -2.19 1.13 5.56
C ASP A 124 -1.43 2.28 4.92
N SER A 125 -2.04 2.89 3.92
CA SER A 125 -1.50 3.98 3.12
C SER A 125 -2.40 5.21 3.19
N LEU A 126 -1.80 6.38 3.05
CA LEU A 126 -2.53 7.66 3.01
C LEU A 126 -3.20 7.89 1.65
N GLU A 127 -2.78 7.15 0.62
CA GLU A 127 -3.36 7.17 -0.72
C GLU A 127 -3.44 5.76 -1.29
N THR A 128 -4.25 5.57 -2.34
CA THR A 128 -4.40 4.26 -2.98
C THR A 128 -3.06 3.63 -3.37
N LEU A 129 -2.91 2.36 -3.02
CA LEU A 129 -1.82 1.46 -3.41
C LEU A 129 -2.01 0.90 -4.83
N ASN A 130 -3.18 1.10 -5.42
CA ASN A 130 -3.48 0.73 -6.80
C ASN A 130 -4.00 1.94 -7.59
N ARG A 131 -3.17 2.45 -8.48
CA ARG A 131 -3.34 3.68 -9.26
C ARG A 131 -3.40 3.32 -10.73
N SER A 132 -4.58 3.49 -11.33
CA SER A 132 -4.74 3.56 -12.78
C SER A 132 -4.87 5.02 -13.21
N GLY A 133 -4.42 5.34 -14.42
CA GLY A 133 -4.54 6.69 -14.95
C GLY A 133 -3.91 6.86 -16.31
N ALA A 134 -4.12 8.04 -16.89
CA ALA A 134 -3.46 8.42 -18.14
C ALA A 134 -1.95 8.55 -17.91
N VAL A 135 -1.16 7.84 -18.70
CA VAL A 135 0.29 7.96 -18.80
C VAL A 135 0.63 8.47 -20.18
N GLN A 136 1.45 9.53 -20.22
CA GLN A 136 1.97 10.07 -21.46
C GLN A 136 3.17 9.24 -21.91
N THR A 137 3.08 8.66 -23.10
CA THR A 137 4.17 7.92 -23.76
C THR A 137 4.63 8.66 -25.01
N SER A 138 5.71 8.19 -25.64
CA SER A 138 6.14 8.68 -26.96
C SER A 138 5.11 8.43 -28.07
N ALA A 139 4.19 7.47 -27.89
CA ALA A 139 3.15 7.11 -28.85
C ALA A 139 1.81 7.84 -28.61
N GLY A 140 1.67 8.59 -27.51
CA GLY A 140 0.45 9.28 -27.12
C GLY A 140 0.08 9.06 -25.64
N SER A 141 -1.14 9.42 -25.27
CA SER A 141 -1.66 9.18 -23.92
C SER A 141 -2.45 7.88 -23.88
N GLU A 142 -2.13 6.99 -22.95
CA GLU A 142 -2.86 5.73 -22.72
C GLU A 142 -3.29 5.63 -21.24
N ILE A 143 -4.46 5.06 -20.97
CA ILE A 143 -4.87 4.74 -19.61
C ILE A 143 -4.24 3.40 -19.25
N THR A 144 -3.33 3.40 -18.28
CA THR A 144 -2.63 2.19 -17.81
C THR A 144 -2.49 2.18 -16.29
N THR A 145 -2.00 1.07 -15.74
CA THR A 145 -1.60 0.96 -14.34
C THR A 145 -0.34 1.80 -14.12
N ARG A 146 -0.47 2.89 -13.37
CA ARG A 146 0.67 3.72 -12.97
C ARG A 146 1.47 3.03 -11.87
N CYS A 147 0.77 2.37 -10.97
CA CYS A 147 1.33 1.71 -9.80
C CYS A 147 0.31 0.74 -9.22
N ALA A 148 0.65 -0.52 -9.01
CA ALA A 148 -0.18 -1.46 -8.27
C ALA A 148 0.71 -2.31 -7.38
N ILE A 149 0.27 -2.54 -6.15
CA ILE A 149 0.86 -3.57 -5.30
C ILE A 149 0.68 -4.94 -5.95
N ASP A 150 1.78 -5.67 -6.11
CA ASP A 150 1.79 -7.01 -6.69
C ASP A 150 1.88 -8.05 -5.58
N HIS A 151 3.02 -8.11 -4.90
CA HIS A 151 3.25 -9.04 -3.81
C HIS A 151 4.30 -8.52 -2.83
N LEU A 152 4.48 -9.27 -1.75
CA LEU A 152 5.57 -9.09 -0.80
C LEU A 152 6.30 -10.41 -0.61
N THR A 153 7.62 -10.37 -0.37
CA THR A 153 8.41 -11.56 -0.05
C THR A 153 9.12 -11.43 1.28
N ILE A 154 9.10 -12.50 2.09
CA ILE A 154 9.88 -12.62 3.32
C ILE A 154 10.55 -13.98 3.36
N ALA A 155 11.88 -13.99 3.45
CA ALA A 155 12.68 -15.22 3.50
C ALA A 155 12.32 -16.22 2.38
N GLY A 156 12.01 -15.70 1.18
CA GLY A 156 11.61 -16.50 0.01
C GLY A 156 10.12 -16.91 -0.05
N ASN A 157 9.33 -16.64 0.99
CA ASN A 157 7.89 -16.88 0.99
C ASN A 157 7.16 -15.71 0.36
N VAL A 158 6.25 -15.98 -0.57
CA VAL A 158 5.44 -14.98 -1.25
C VAL A 158 4.15 -14.74 -0.46
N PHE A 159 3.85 -13.46 -0.24
CA PHE A 159 2.64 -12.94 0.36
C PHE A 159 1.87 -12.20 -0.74
N SER A 160 0.71 -12.72 -1.10
CA SER A 160 -0.14 -12.14 -2.14
C SER A 160 -1.28 -11.36 -1.52
N VAL A 161 -1.77 -10.35 -2.23
CA VAL A 161 -2.96 -9.59 -1.80
C VAL A 161 -4.14 -10.55 -1.64
N LEU A 162 -4.73 -10.58 -0.45
CA LEU A 162 -5.93 -11.36 -0.16
C LEU A 162 -7.16 -10.46 -0.01
N ARG A 163 -7.01 -9.34 0.69
CA ARG A 163 -8.09 -8.36 0.90
C ARG A 163 -7.59 -6.96 0.67
N ALA A 164 -8.45 -6.12 0.09
CA ALA A 164 -8.27 -4.69 0.03
C ALA A 164 -9.60 -4.00 0.34
N ASN A 165 -9.55 -2.82 0.95
CA ASN A 165 -10.72 -1.94 1.00
C ASN A 165 -10.98 -1.34 -0.40
N ALA A 166 -12.15 -0.75 -0.61
CA ALA A 166 -12.57 -0.22 -1.91
C ALA A 166 -11.59 0.81 -2.49
N ASN A 167 -10.96 1.60 -1.62
CA ASN A 167 -10.00 2.64 -2.00
C ASN A 167 -8.55 2.14 -2.11
N TRP A 168 -8.28 0.86 -1.86
CA TRP A 168 -6.92 0.29 -1.85
C TRP A 168 -5.94 1.04 -0.94
N THR A 169 -6.44 1.70 0.11
CA THR A 169 -5.63 2.37 1.13
C THR A 169 -5.31 1.44 2.30
N ARG A 170 -6.04 0.32 2.44
CA ARG A 170 -5.77 -0.74 3.39
C ARG A 170 -5.75 -2.07 2.65
N VAL A 171 -4.64 -2.79 2.73
CA VAL A 171 -4.42 -4.05 2.00
C VAL A 171 -3.85 -5.08 2.97
N PHE A 172 -4.41 -6.29 2.93
CA PHE A 172 -3.89 -7.45 3.66
C PHE A 172 -3.27 -8.44 2.68
N LEU A 173 -1.99 -8.75 2.89
CA LEU A 173 -1.24 -9.75 2.14
C LEU A 173 -1.07 -11.01 2.98
N LYS A 174 -1.36 -12.17 2.39
CA LYS A 174 -1.32 -13.47 3.07
C LYS A 174 -0.39 -14.43 2.30
N PRO A 175 0.45 -15.23 2.98
CA PRO A 175 1.18 -16.31 2.34
C PRO A 175 0.25 -17.52 2.09
N ALA A 176 0.66 -18.45 1.22
CA ALA A 176 -0.12 -19.65 0.94
C ALA A 176 -0.30 -20.57 2.17
N ALA A 177 0.63 -20.50 3.13
CA ALA A 177 0.55 -21.14 4.44
C ALA A 177 1.28 -20.27 5.47
N PRO A 178 0.92 -20.34 6.77
CA PRO A 178 1.63 -19.60 7.82
C PRO A 178 3.13 -19.89 7.82
N VAL A 179 3.94 -18.85 8.00
CA VAL A 179 5.39 -18.92 7.80
C VAL A 179 6.12 -18.90 9.15
N SER A 180 6.94 -19.91 9.43
CA SER A 180 7.92 -19.85 10.50
C SER A 180 9.23 -19.24 9.97
N LEU A 181 9.77 -18.25 10.68
CA LEU A 181 11.03 -17.60 10.32
C LEU A 181 12.18 -18.16 11.17
N SER A 182 13.33 -18.40 10.55
CA SER A 182 14.53 -18.80 11.30
C SER A 182 15.02 -17.66 12.19
N GLU A 183 15.76 -17.97 13.26
CA GLU A 183 16.27 -16.97 14.18
C GLU A 183 17.05 -15.84 13.47
N GLY A 184 16.79 -14.59 13.89
CA GLY A 184 17.44 -13.39 13.37
C GLY A 184 16.47 -12.40 12.71
N LYS A 185 17.04 -11.58 11.81
CA LYS A 185 16.33 -10.58 11.00
C LYS A 185 16.29 -11.01 9.55
N HIS A 186 15.19 -10.71 8.88
CA HIS A 186 14.90 -11.07 7.50
C HIS A 186 14.55 -9.84 6.67
N ASP A 187 14.84 -9.95 5.38
CA ASP A 187 14.41 -8.97 4.39
C ASP A 187 12.93 -9.19 4.08
N MET A 188 12.16 -8.11 4.17
CA MET A 188 10.80 -7.99 3.70
C MET A 188 10.80 -7.08 2.48
N THR A 189 10.54 -7.64 1.31
CA THR A 189 10.58 -6.92 0.03
C THR A 189 9.16 -6.75 -0.51
N LEU A 190 8.70 -5.51 -0.61
CA LEU A 190 7.43 -5.15 -1.22
C LEU A 190 7.67 -4.83 -2.71
N VAL A 191 6.83 -5.37 -3.58
CA VAL A 191 6.94 -5.19 -5.03
C VAL A 191 5.69 -4.51 -5.57
N PHE A 192 5.90 -3.42 -6.30
CA PHE A 192 4.89 -2.74 -7.09
C PHE A 192 5.14 -2.96 -8.58
N GLU A 193 4.08 -3.21 -9.34
CA GLU A 193 4.09 -3.04 -10.80
C GLU A 193 3.86 -1.56 -11.12
N THR A 194 4.72 -0.97 -11.94
CA THR A 194 4.57 0.41 -12.41
C THR A 194 4.59 0.46 -13.93
N SER A 195 4.19 1.58 -14.51
CA SER A 195 4.26 1.79 -15.96
C SER A 195 5.68 1.68 -16.53
N ASP A 196 6.70 1.87 -15.70
CA ASP A 196 8.12 1.83 -16.09
C ASP A 196 8.80 0.49 -15.71
N GLY A 197 8.04 -0.48 -15.20
CA GLY A 197 8.51 -1.79 -14.74
C GLY A 197 8.28 -2.05 -13.26
N ALA A 198 8.76 -3.18 -12.76
CA ALA A 198 8.65 -3.53 -11.35
C ALA A 198 9.53 -2.62 -10.49
N LEU A 199 8.97 -2.12 -9.38
CA LEU A 199 9.65 -1.35 -8.36
C LEU A 199 9.64 -2.15 -7.06
N SER A 200 10.79 -2.29 -6.40
CA SER A 200 10.89 -3.03 -5.15
C SER A 200 11.49 -2.18 -4.04
N GLY A 201 10.88 -2.24 -2.86
CA GLY A 201 11.39 -1.60 -1.64
C GLY A 201 11.59 -2.62 -0.53
N ARG A 202 12.56 -2.36 0.35
CA ARG A 202 13.00 -3.30 1.40
C ARG A 202 12.83 -2.72 2.80
N LYS A 203 12.41 -3.59 3.71
CA LYS A 203 12.23 -3.33 5.15
C LYS A 203 12.71 -4.55 5.94
N SER A 204 13.12 -4.38 7.19
CA SER A 204 13.47 -5.49 8.07
C SER A 204 12.26 -6.05 8.81
N ILE A 205 12.26 -7.36 9.08
CA ILE A 205 11.36 -8.02 10.03
C ILE A 205 12.16 -9.00 10.90
N SER A 206 11.84 -9.11 12.18
CA SER A 206 12.43 -10.11 13.07
C SER A 206 11.66 -11.43 12.98
N HIS A 207 12.29 -12.52 13.38
CA HIS A 207 11.64 -13.85 13.46
C HIS A 207 10.54 -13.97 14.54
N LEU A 208 10.38 -12.95 15.40
CA LEU A 208 9.41 -12.90 16.50
C LEU A 208 8.65 -11.55 16.52
N PRO A 209 7.45 -11.52 17.13
CA PRO A 209 6.81 -10.26 17.49
C PRO A 209 7.70 -9.42 18.41
N GLY A 210 7.60 -8.10 18.30
CA GLY A 210 8.53 -7.14 18.89
C GLY A 210 8.26 -6.87 20.35
N ILE A 211 7.04 -7.17 20.79
CA ILE A 211 6.75 -7.28 22.22
C ILE A 211 7.56 -8.43 22.85
N ILE A 212 7.60 -9.60 22.20
CA ILE A 212 8.33 -10.77 22.69
C ILE A 212 9.85 -10.55 22.64
N GLU A 213 10.36 -9.98 21.55
CA GLU A 213 11.79 -9.68 21.40
C GLU A 213 12.30 -8.70 22.47
N ARG A 214 11.45 -7.77 22.95
CA ARG A 214 11.82 -6.79 23.98
C ARG A 214 11.71 -7.33 25.40
N GLU A 215 10.70 -8.16 25.66
CA GLU A 215 10.43 -8.67 27.01
C GLU A 215 11.32 -9.86 27.38
N GLY A 216 11.89 -10.57 26.39
CA GLY A 216 12.63 -11.80 26.60
C GLY A 216 11.66 -12.94 26.98
N LEU A 217 11.90 -14.13 26.44
CA LEU A 217 11.20 -15.35 26.87
C LEU A 217 11.80 -15.89 28.17
#